data_AF-A0A4U2MCR6-F1
#
_entry.id   AF-A0A4U2MCR6-F1
#
_cell.length_a   1.000
_cell.length_b   1.000
_cell.length_c   1.000
_cell.angle_alpha   90.00
_cell.angle_beta   90.00
_cell.angle_gamma   90.00
#
_symmetry.space_group_name_H-M   'P 1'
#
loop_
_entity.id
_entity.type
_entity.pdbx_description
1 polymer ?
#
loop_
_entity_poly.entity_id
_entity_poly.type
_entity_poly.pdbx_seq_one_letter_code
_entity_poly.pdbx_strand_id
1 'polypeptide(L)'
;LIPIGRPIDNTELYVLDQYQQVVPIGVAGELYLGGVGLARGYFNRPDLTTERFISHPFKNGERLYRTGDLVRYMNDRNLEYIGRIDNQVKIRGFRIELGEIEAALHDHLSVKEAVVLVREDRPGDKQLVAYVVGEGDTGEWREYLKKQLPHYMVPAYFFQIEGMPLTPNGKVNRKALLELEEQFISEDITSSRTPVEELIVSVWSQVLGIKNISVQASFFEIGGHSLLATRVVSRLQEIFQIELPVRELFEYTTVESLAKRLEQLRKGDKKREIPPLIPMERGEAIPLSYAQQRLWFIDQFTPNSALYNMPMVCRLTGNWLLEALETGWNQLIERHESLRTVFQEVNGQPVQQIEPYAFQSIP
;
A
#
# COMPACT_ATOMS: atom_id res chain seq x y z
N LEU A 1 12.88 -6.92 16.39
CA LEU A 1 11.51 -7.44 16.23
C LEU A 1 10.72 -7.03 17.47
N ILE A 2 9.49 -6.54 17.30
CA ILE A 2 8.66 -6.02 18.41
C ILE A 2 7.73 -7.16 18.85
N PRO A 3 7.67 -7.52 20.16
CA PRO A 3 6.78 -8.56 20.63
C PRO A 3 5.31 -8.15 20.48
N ILE A 4 4.43 -9.11 20.20
CA ILE A 4 2.98 -8.90 20.11
C ILE A 4 2.29 -8.93 21.49
N GLY A 5 3.07 -9.15 22.55
CA GLY A 5 2.62 -9.02 23.93
C GLY A 5 2.01 -10.30 24.51
N ARG A 6 1.00 -10.11 25.36
CA ARG A 6 0.29 -11.15 26.12
C ARG A 6 -1.19 -11.20 25.71
N PRO A 7 -1.90 -12.30 25.99
CA PRO A 7 -3.34 -12.36 25.74
C PRO A 7 -4.08 -11.22 26.44
N ILE A 8 -5.13 -10.73 25.79
CA ILE A 8 -6.17 -9.92 26.42
C ILE A 8 -7.09 -10.81 27.27
N ASP A 9 -7.94 -10.18 28.08
CA ASP A 9 -8.87 -10.91 28.97
C ASP A 9 -9.68 -11.96 28.22
N ASN A 10 -9.87 -13.12 28.87
CA ASN A 10 -10.64 -14.26 28.37
C ASN A 10 -10.15 -14.84 27.03
N THR A 11 -8.91 -14.57 26.63
CA THR A 11 -8.24 -15.16 25.46
C THR A 11 -7.12 -16.08 25.93
N GLU A 12 -7.10 -17.29 25.38
CA GLU A 12 -6.04 -18.27 25.66
C GLU A 12 -5.14 -18.42 24.44
N LEU A 13 -3.82 -18.43 24.64
CA LEU A 13 -2.85 -18.55 23.55
C LEU A 13 -2.05 -19.83 23.71
N TYR A 14 -2.02 -20.64 22.67
CA TYR A 14 -1.24 -21.86 22.59
C TYR A 14 -0.24 -21.73 21.45
N VAL A 15 1.02 -22.11 21.71
CA VAL A 15 2.04 -22.25 20.66
C VAL A 15 2.28 -23.74 20.51
N LEU A 16 1.82 -24.30 19.38
CA LEU A 16 1.78 -25.74 19.17
C LEU A 16 2.68 -26.16 18.00
N ASP A 17 3.18 -27.39 18.06
CA ASP A 17 3.84 -28.03 16.93
C ASP A 17 2.84 -28.68 15.96
N GLN A 18 3.37 -29.34 14.92
CA GLN A 18 2.57 -30.04 13.90
C GLN A 18 1.75 -31.22 14.45
N TYR A 19 2.07 -31.71 15.65
CA TYR A 19 1.35 -32.78 16.35
C TYR A 19 0.37 -32.22 17.40
N GLN A 20 0.12 -30.90 17.36
CA GLN A 20 -0.73 -30.17 18.30
C GLN A 20 -0.27 -30.28 19.77
N GLN A 21 1.04 -30.47 19.98
CA GLN A 21 1.66 -30.47 21.31
C GLN A 21 2.24 -29.09 21.63
N VAL A 22 2.21 -28.70 22.91
CA VAL A 22 2.76 -27.42 23.36
C VAL A 22 4.28 -27.43 23.20
N VAL A 23 4.83 -26.39 22.56
CA VAL A 23 6.29 -26.24 22.40
C VAL A 23 6.91 -25.54 23.62
N PRO A 24 8.19 -25.82 23.95
CA PRO A 24 8.90 -25.11 25.01
C PRO A 24 9.07 -23.60 24.75
N ILE A 25 9.32 -22.83 25.81
CA ILE A 25 9.67 -21.39 25.70
C ILE A 25 10.92 -21.24 24.82
N GLY A 26 10.90 -20.27 23.91
CA GLY A 26 11.96 -20.00 22.93
C GLY A 26 11.87 -20.79 21.63
N VAL A 27 11.05 -21.86 21.58
CA VAL A 27 10.85 -22.68 20.38
C VAL A 27 9.72 -22.10 19.54
N ALA A 28 9.94 -22.04 18.22
CA ALA A 28 8.93 -21.58 17.28
C ALA A 28 7.84 -22.64 17.08
N GLY A 29 6.58 -22.21 17.07
CA GLY A 29 5.43 -23.03 16.76
C GLY A 29 4.28 -22.18 16.23
N GLU A 30 3.21 -22.85 15.81
CA GLU A 30 2.02 -22.19 15.30
C GLU A 30 1.19 -21.62 16.45
N LEU A 31 0.70 -20.39 16.29
CA LEU A 31 -0.21 -19.75 17.24
C LEU A 31 -1.64 -20.27 17.07
N TYR A 32 -2.24 -20.64 18.19
CA TYR A 32 -3.66 -21.01 18.31
C TYR A 32 -4.33 -20.14 19.36
N LEU A 33 -5.56 -19.71 19.09
CA LEU A 33 -6.38 -18.92 20.00
C LEU A 33 -7.51 -19.77 20.57
N GLY A 34 -7.72 -19.69 21.88
CA GLY A 34 -8.85 -20.26 22.60
C GLY A 34 -9.62 -19.20 23.38
N GLY A 35 -10.68 -19.63 24.07
CA GLY A 35 -11.49 -18.77 24.92
C GLY A 35 -12.70 -18.15 24.23
N VAL A 36 -13.31 -17.15 24.89
CA VAL A 36 -14.63 -16.63 24.52
C VAL A 36 -14.63 -15.75 23.26
N GLY A 37 -13.46 -15.25 22.86
CA GLY A 37 -13.30 -14.38 21.69
C GLY A 37 -13.40 -15.11 20.34
N LEU A 38 -13.55 -16.43 20.33
CA LEU A 38 -13.66 -17.19 19.09
C LEU A 38 -14.99 -16.92 18.37
N ALA A 39 -14.88 -16.59 17.09
CA ALA A 39 -16.04 -16.44 16.22
C ALA A 39 -16.78 -17.79 16.00
N ARG A 40 -17.99 -17.70 15.45
CA ARG A 40 -18.76 -18.88 15.05
C ARG A 40 -18.03 -19.70 13.97
N GLY A 41 -17.49 -19.01 12.97
CA GLY A 41 -16.84 -19.56 11.79
C GLY A 41 -16.85 -18.57 10.63
N TYR A 42 -16.51 -19.04 9.43
CA TYR A 42 -16.60 -18.27 8.19
C TYR A 42 -17.99 -18.39 7.57
N PHE A 43 -18.53 -17.26 7.11
CA PHE A 43 -19.85 -17.21 6.47
C PHE A 43 -19.86 -18.03 5.16
N ASN A 44 -20.82 -18.96 5.02
CA ASN A 44 -20.97 -19.86 3.86
C ASN A 44 -19.71 -20.68 3.49
N ARG A 45 -18.79 -20.91 4.42
CA ARG A 45 -17.56 -21.70 4.20
C ARG A 45 -17.37 -22.72 5.33
N PRO A 46 -18.19 -23.78 5.39
CA PRO A 46 -18.14 -24.79 6.45
C PRO A 46 -16.83 -25.60 6.45
N ASP A 47 -16.27 -25.88 5.28
CA ASP A 47 -15.01 -26.64 5.15
C ASP A 47 -13.85 -25.87 5.79
N LEU A 48 -13.70 -24.59 5.42
CA LEU A 48 -12.67 -23.70 5.98
C LEU A 48 -12.89 -23.45 7.48
N THR A 49 -14.15 -23.38 7.91
CA THR A 49 -14.48 -23.26 9.34
C THR A 49 -13.99 -24.48 10.11
N THR A 50 -14.24 -25.68 9.59
CA THR A 50 -13.81 -26.93 10.23
C THR A 50 -12.29 -27.08 10.23
N GLU A 51 -11.64 -26.63 9.15
CA GLU A 51 -10.17 -26.64 9.04
C GLU A 51 -9.49 -25.69 10.04
N ARG A 52 -10.04 -24.48 10.23
CA ARG A 52 -9.41 -23.44 11.06
C ARG A 52 -9.91 -23.41 12.50
N PHE A 53 -11.15 -23.79 12.78
CA PHE A 53 -11.73 -23.86 14.13
C PHE A 53 -11.77 -25.31 14.60
N ILE A 54 -10.61 -25.83 14.99
CA ILE A 54 -10.42 -27.22 15.38
C ILE A 54 -10.92 -27.50 16.80
N SER A 55 -11.11 -28.77 17.12
CA SER A 55 -11.40 -29.20 18.51
C SER A 55 -10.19 -28.92 19.41
N HIS A 56 -10.44 -28.45 20.63
CA HIS A 56 -9.38 -28.10 21.55
C HIS A 56 -8.69 -29.36 22.12
N PRO A 57 -7.39 -29.58 21.87
CA PRO A 57 -6.71 -30.83 22.22
C PRO A 57 -6.59 -31.08 23.73
N PHE A 58 -6.55 -30.00 24.54
CA PHE A 58 -6.39 -30.10 25.99
C PHE A 58 -7.69 -29.93 26.81
N LYS A 59 -8.82 -29.61 26.16
CA LYS A 59 -10.09 -29.27 26.84
C LYS A 59 -11.27 -29.79 26.04
N ASN A 60 -12.02 -30.70 26.65
CA ASN A 60 -13.13 -31.33 25.96
C ASN A 60 -14.29 -30.35 25.74
N GLY A 61 -14.88 -30.35 24.54
CA GLY A 61 -16.01 -29.48 24.17
C GLY A 61 -15.64 -28.04 23.80
N GLU A 62 -14.37 -27.65 23.88
CA GLU A 62 -13.89 -26.35 23.45
C GLU A 62 -13.28 -26.40 22.04
N ARG A 63 -13.04 -25.22 21.45
CA ARG A 63 -12.41 -25.08 20.13
C ARG A 63 -11.15 -24.23 20.24
N LEU A 64 -10.21 -24.46 19.32
CA LEU A 64 -9.11 -23.55 19.05
C LEU A 64 -9.24 -23.00 17.64
N TYR A 65 -8.90 -21.73 17.45
CA TYR A 65 -8.70 -21.12 16.14
C TYR A 65 -7.22 -21.15 15.76
N ARG A 66 -6.93 -21.80 14.65
CA ARG A 66 -5.61 -21.93 14.04
C ARG A 66 -5.25 -20.66 13.27
N THR A 67 -4.34 -19.83 13.80
CA THR A 67 -4.10 -18.50 13.21
C THR A 67 -3.26 -18.53 11.95
N GLY A 68 -2.45 -19.58 11.72
CA GLY A 68 -1.46 -19.64 10.66
C GLY A 68 -0.22 -18.76 10.92
N ASP A 69 -0.05 -18.20 12.11
CA ASP A 69 1.12 -17.39 12.48
C ASP A 69 2.18 -18.26 13.17
N LEU A 70 3.44 -18.10 12.78
CA LEU A 70 4.58 -18.66 13.47
C LEU A 70 5.06 -17.67 14.53
N VAL A 71 5.08 -18.13 15.78
CA VAL A 71 5.46 -17.33 16.95
C VAL A 71 6.34 -18.14 17.88
N ARG A 72 6.96 -17.48 18.86
CA ARG A 72 7.55 -18.15 20.03
C ARG A 72 7.31 -17.36 21.30
N TYR A 73 7.24 -18.06 22.43
CA TYR A 73 7.29 -17.40 23.73
C TYR A 73 8.71 -16.96 24.06
N MET A 74 8.83 -15.73 24.52
CA MET A 74 10.05 -15.18 25.11
C MET A 74 10.11 -15.51 26.60
N ASN A 75 11.29 -15.35 27.23
CA ASN A 75 11.48 -15.67 28.65
C ASN A 75 10.60 -14.84 29.59
N ASP A 76 10.20 -13.64 29.17
CA ASP A 76 9.28 -12.75 29.89
C ASP A 76 7.78 -13.09 29.64
N ARG A 77 7.51 -14.20 28.96
CA ARG A 77 6.19 -14.68 28.52
C ARG A 77 5.48 -13.79 27.50
N ASN A 78 6.15 -12.82 26.91
CA ASN A 78 5.64 -12.16 25.72
C ASN A 78 5.77 -13.08 24.51
N LEU A 79 4.87 -12.94 23.54
CA LEU A 79 4.99 -13.60 22.25
C LEU A 79 5.81 -12.74 21.29
N GLU A 80 6.80 -13.35 20.67
CA GLU A 80 7.49 -12.79 19.51
C GLU A 80 6.87 -13.37 18.23
N TYR A 81 6.49 -12.47 17.33
CA TYR A 81 6.00 -12.85 16.01
C TYR A 81 7.17 -13.09 15.04
N ILE A 82 7.22 -14.27 14.44
CA ILE A 82 8.29 -14.69 13.53
C ILE A 82 7.85 -14.53 12.07
N GLY A 83 6.62 -14.89 11.75
CA GLY A 83 6.09 -14.84 10.39
C GLY A 83 4.77 -15.59 10.27
N ARG A 84 4.36 -15.89 9.04
CA ARG A 84 3.21 -16.77 8.78
C ARG A 84 3.68 -18.13 8.27
N ILE A 85 2.91 -19.14 8.64
CA ILE A 85 3.03 -20.52 8.16
C ILE A 85 2.27 -20.67 6.84
N ASP A 86 1.17 -19.96 6.69
CA ASP A 86 0.45 -19.84 5.43
C ASP A 86 0.91 -18.62 4.62
N ASN A 87 0.42 -18.54 3.39
CA ASN A 87 0.94 -17.61 2.38
C ASN A 87 0.33 -16.21 2.47
N GLN A 88 -0.23 -15.80 3.61
CA GLN A 88 -0.83 -14.47 3.70
C GLN A 88 0.25 -13.39 3.75
N VAL A 89 0.05 -12.35 2.96
CA VAL A 89 1.08 -11.32 2.72
C VAL A 89 0.52 -9.94 2.98
N LYS A 90 1.33 -9.04 3.54
CA LYS A 90 0.96 -7.62 3.64
C LYS A 90 1.52 -6.89 2.42
N ILE A 91 0.63 -6.36 1.60
CA ILE A 91 0.99 -5.62 0.38
C ILE A 91 0.27 -4.28 0.41
N ARG A 92 1.04 -3.19 0.40
CA ARG A 92 0.52 -1.80 0.34
C ARG A 92 -0.55 -1.50 1.41
N GLY A 93 -0.37 -2.05 2.61
CA GLY A 93 -1.30 -1.90 3.74
C GLY A 93 -2.47 -2.88 3.75
N PHE A 94 -2.66 -3.67 2.70
CA PHE A 94 -3.71 -4.69 2.61
C PHE A 94 -3.20 -6.06 3.04
N ARG A 95 -4.08 -6.82 3.70
CA ARG A 95 -3.85 -8.22 4.03
C ARG A 95 -4.35 -9.10 2.89
N ILE A 96 -3.36 -9.70 2.24
CA ILE A 96 -3.31 -10.60 1.07
C ILE A 96 -3.56 -12.09 1.29
N GLU A 97 -4.72 -12.68 1.00
CA GLU A 97 -4.82 -14.15 0.89
C GLU A 97 -4.42 -14.59 -0.54
N LEU A 98 -3.20 -15.10 -0.75
CA LEU A 98 -2.78 -15.52 -2.10
C LEU A 98 -3.68 -16.61 -2.68
N GLY A 99 -4.16 -17.52 -1.83
CA GLY A 99 -5.07 -18.60 -2.24
C GLY A 99 -6.44 -18.11 -2.73
N GLU A 100 -6.88 -16.91 -2.34
CA GLU A 100 -8.11 -16.30 -2.87
C GLU A 100 -7.94 -15.92 -4.35
N ILE A 101 -6.77 -15.38 -4.69
CA ILE A 101 -6.41 -15.01 -6.06
C ILE A 101 -6.21 -16.27 -6.91
N GLU A 102 -5.54 -17.30 -6.36
CA GLU A 102 -5.35 -18.60 -7.01
C GLU A 102 -6.70 -19.27 -7.32
N ALA A 103 -7.64 -19.26 -6.35
CA ALA A 103 -8.98 -19.81 -6.54
C ALA A 103 -9.76 -19.06 -7.62
N ALA A 104 -9.73 -17.72 -7.59
CA ALA A 104 -10.36 -16.91 -8.62
C ALA A 104 -9.76 -17.18 -10.02
N LEU A 105 -8.45 -17.40 -10.13
CA LEU A 105 -7.85 -17.81 -11.40
C LEU A 105 -8.32 -19.19 -11.84
N HIS A 106 -8.43 -20.15 -10.91
CA HIS A 106 -8.86 -21.51 -11.21
C HIS A 106 -10.33 -21.60 -11.67
N ASP A 107 -11.16 -20.61 -11.32
CA ASP A 107 -12.54 -20.50 -11.82
C ASP A 107 -12.61 -20.08 -13.31
N HIS A 108 -11.50 -19.62 -13.90
CA HIS A 108 -11.44 -19.28 -15.32
C HIS A 108 -11.24 -20.51 -16.19
N LEU A 109 -12.08 -20.69 -17.23
CA LEU A 109 -12.11 -21.91 -18.06
C LEU A 109 -10.79 -22.25 -18.76
N SER A 110 -9.96 -21.26 -19.09
CA SER A 110 -8.67 -21.48 -19.76
C SER A 110 -7.51 -21.78 -18.81
N VAL A 111 -7.73 -21.74 -17.49
CA VAL A 111 -6.72 -21.98 -16.46
C VAL A 111 -6.80 -23.41 -15.97
N LYS A 112 -5.68 -24.14 -16.05
CA LYS A 112 -5.53 -25.49 -15.52
C LYS A 112 -4.96 -25.47 -14.10
N GLU A 113 -3.88 -24.72 -13.89
CA GLU A 113 -3.22 -24.54 -12.59
C GLU A 113 -2.76 -23.08 -12.44
N ALA A 114 -2.87 -22.53 -11.23
CA ALA A 114 -2.40 -21.18 -10.94
C ALA A 114 -1.74 -21.13 -9.56
N VAL A 115 -0.63 -20.40 -9.47
CA VAL A 115 0.09 -20.15 -8.21
C VAL A 115 0.43 -18.66 -8.15
N VAL A 116 0.11 -18.02 -7.04
CA VAL A 116 0.38 -16.60 -6.82
C VAL A 116 1.44 -16.45 -5.74
N LEU A 117 2.48 -15.68 -6.05
CA LEU A 117 3.60 -15.41 -5.17
C LEU A 117 3.76 -13.91 -4.94
N VAL A 118 4.57 -13.58 -3.92
CA VAL A 118 5.02 -12.22 -3.69
C VAL A 118 6.46 -12.08 -4.09
N ARG A 119 6.69 -11.05 -4.90
CA ARG A 119 8.01 -10.55 -5.27
C ARG A 119 8.33 -9.29 -4.47
N GLU A 120 9.59 -9.16 -4.07
CA GLU A 120 10.12 -7.98 -3.39
C GLU A 120 11.47 -7.62 -4.01
N ASP A 121 11.48 -6.71 -4.99
CA ASP A 121 12.71 -6.25 -5.66
C ASP A 121 13.54 -5.31 -4.77
N ARG A 122 12.85 -4.55 -3.92
CA ARG A 122 13.44 -3.61 -2.96
C ARG A 122 12.73 -3.81 -1.61
N PRO A 123 13.44 -3.70 -0.48
CA PRO A 123 12.82 -3.79 0.83
C PRO A 123 11.62 -2.85 0.95
N GLY A 124 10.43 -3.42 1.20
CA GLY A 124 9.16 -2.72 1.34
C GLY A 124 8.30 -2.61 0.08
N ASP A 125 8.81 -2.91 -1.11
CA ASP A 125 8.05 -2.87 -2.37
C ASP A 125 7.63 -4.28 -2.79
N LYS A 126 6.55 -4.76 -2.17
CA LYS A 126 5.98 -6.07 -2.43
C LYS A 126 4.97 -6.01 -3.58
N GLN A 127 5.11 -6.92 -4.53
CA GLN A 127 4.23 -7.05 -5.69
C GLN A 127 3.73 -8.49 -5.83
N LEU A 128 2.50 -8.63 -6.34
CA LEU A 128 1.89 -9.93 -6.63
C LEU A 128 2.29 -10.39 -8.03
N VAL A 129 2.66 -11.66 -8.15
CA VAL A 129 3.00 -12.33 -9.42
C VAL A 129 2.20 -13.61 -9.51
N ALA A 130 1.56 -13.86 -10.66
CA ALA A 130 0.84 -15.10 -10.95
C ALA A 130 1.60 -15.94 -11.98
N TYR A 131 1.71 -17.23 -11.70
CA TYR A 131 2.17 -18.25 -12.65
C TYR A 131 0.97 -19.10 -13.03
N VAL A 132 0.74 -19.28 -14.31
CA VAL A 132 -0.49 -19.89 -14.83
C VAL A 132 -0.13 -20.94 -15.88
N VAL A 133 -0.67 -22.15 -15.71
CA VAL A 133 -0.68 -23.19 -16.73
C VAL A 133 -2.07 -23.19 -17.36
N GLY A 134 -2.16 -23.00 -18.67
CA GLY A 134 -3.43 -22.87 -19.38
C GLY A 134 -3.27 -22.52 -20.85
N GLU A 135 -4.40 -22.41 -21.55
CA GLU A 135 -4.47 -22.11 -23.01
C GLU A 135 -4.92 -20.67 -23.31
N GLY A 136 -5.07 -19.82 -22.29
CA GLY A 136 -5.44 -18.40 -22.44
C GLY A 136 -4.25 -17.45 -22.52
N ASP A 137 -4.54 -16.15 -22.62
CA ASP A 137 -3.53 -15.09 -22.54
C ASP A 137 -3.57 -14.32 -21.20
N THR A 138 -2.46 -13.66 -20.89
CA THR A 138 -2.25 -12.95 -19.62
C THR A 138 -3.18 -11.74 -19.43
N GLY A 139 -3.65 -11.13 -20.53
CA GLY A 139 -4.59 -10.01 -20.51
C GLY A 139 -6.00 -10.46 -20.13
N GLU A 140 -6.46 -11.58 -20.71
CA GLU A 140 -7.75 -12.19 -20.38
C GLU A 140 -7.87 -12.54 -18.90
N TRP A 141 -6.87 -13.22 -18.33
CA TRP A 141 -6.87 -13.58 -16.90
C TRP A 141 -6.88 -12.36 -16.00
N ARG A 142 -6.13 -11.32 -16.36
CA ARG A 142 -6.10 -10.07 -15.61
C ARG A 142 -7.46 -9.38 -15.62
N GLU A 143 -8.10 -9.26 -16.78
CA GLU A 143 -9.43 -8.65 -16.90
C GLU A 143 -10.51 -9.47 -16.20
N TYR A 144 -10.38 -10.80 -16.20
CA TYR A 144 -11.26 -11.65 -15.41
C TYR A 144 -11.11 -11.38 -13.91
N LEU A 145 -9.88 -11.34 -13.39
CA LEU A 145 -9.63 -11.03 -11.97
C LEU A 145 -10.11 -9.64 -11.58
N LYS A 146 -9.92 -8.61 -12.43
CA LYS A 146 -10.42 -7.25 -12.15
C LYS A 146 -11.94 -7.17 -11.94
N LYS A 147 -12.71 -8.09 -12.56
CA LYS A 147 -14.17 -8.16 -12.39
C LYS A 147 -14.59 -8.80 -11.07
N GLN A 148 -13.74 -9.65 -10.49
CA GLN A 148 -14.05 -10.45 -9.31
C GLN A 148 -13.39 -9.94 -8.03
N LEU A 149 -12.21 -9.33 -8.15
CA LEU A 149 -11.34 -8.96 -7.04
C LEU A 149 -11.06 -7.45 -7.00
N PRO A 150 -10.86 -6.87 -5.81
CA PRO A 150 -10.32 -5.53 -5.68
C PRO A 150 -8.98 -5.36 -6.40
N HIS A 151 -8.74 -4.17 -6.94
CA HIS A 151 -7.53 -3.86 -7.73
C HIS A 151 -6.20 -4.26 -7.04
N TYR A 152 -6.11 -4.12 -5.72
CA TYR A 152 -4.89 -4.46 -4.97
C TYR A 152 -4.60 -5.96 -4.87
N MET A 153 -5.58 -6.82 -5.16
CA MET A 153 -5.43 -8.28 -5.22
C MET A 153 -5.08 -8.80 -6.62
N VAL A 154 -5.18 -7.96 -7.65
CA VAL A 154 -4.85 -8.36 -9.02
C VAL A 154 -3.32 -8.38 -9.17
N PRO A 155 -2.71 -9.50 -9.58
CA PRO A 155 -1.27 -9.61 -9.81
C PRO A 155 -0.75 -8.55 -10.79
N ALA A 156 0.43 -7.99 -10.49
CA ALA A 156 1.09 -7.04 -11.38
C ALA A 156 1.63 -7.76 -12.63
N TYR A 157 2.14 -8.99 -12.44
CA TYR A 157 2.70 -9.82 -13.49
C TYR A 157 1.97 -11.17 -13.58
N PHE A 158 1.86 -11.67 -14.81
CA PHE A 158 1.35 -13.00 -15.13
C PHE A 158 2.36 -13.69 -16.03
N PHE A 159 2.77 -14.90 -15.67
CA PHE A 159 3.67 -15.73 -16.45
C PHE A 159 2.94 -17.00 -16.83
N GLN A 160 2.72 -17.19 -18.14
CA GLN A 160 2.24 -18.46 -18.65
C GLN A 160 3.41 -19.44 -18.69
N ILE A 161 3.24 -20.60 -18.08
CA ILE A 161 4.25 -21.65 -18.01
C ILE A 161 3.67 -22.98 -18.51
N GLU A 162 4.52 -23.83 -19.08
CA GLU A 162 4.09 -25.12 -19.64
C GLU A 162 3.61 -26.09 -18.54
N GLY A 163 4.15 -25.98 -17.33
CA GLY A 163 3.78 -26.81 -16.19
C GLY A 163 4.36 -26.30 -14.88
N MET A 164 3.67 -26.60 -13.77
CA MET A 164 4.13 -26.21 -12.44
C MET A 164 5.38 -27.01 -12.05
N PRO A 165 6.52 -26.36 -11.75
CA PRO A 165 7.69 -27.07 -11.27
C PRO A 165 7.38 -27.68 -9.91
N LEU A 166 7.72 -28.96 -9.73
CA LEU A 166 7.49 -29.68 -8.49
C LEU A 166 8.81 -29.99 -7.78
N THR A 167 8.75 -30.05 -6.46
CA THR A 167 9.79 -30.61 -5.60
C THR A 167 9.80 -32.14 -5.72
N PRO A 168 10.87 -32.84 -5.28
CA PRO A 168 10.89 -34.31 -5.26
C PRO A 168 9.71 -34.96 -4.50
N ASN A 169 9.07 -34.21 -3.59
CA ASN A 169 7.91 -34.63 -2.82
C ASN A 169 6.56 -34.31 -3.49
N GLY A 170 6.56 -33.89 -4.77
CA GLY A 170 5.34 -33.59 -5.53
C GLY A 170 4.65 -32.27 -5.16
N LYS A 171 5.24 -31.42 -4.31
CA LYS A 171 4.73 -30.08 -3.99
C LYS A 171 5.26 -29.04 -4.96
N VAL A 172 4.52 -27.97 -5.24
CA VAL A 172 4.98 -26.83 -6.07
C VAL A 172 6.32 -26.27 -5.55
N ASN A 173 7.30 -26.17 -6.44
CA ASN A 173 8.60 -25.58 -6.20
C ASN A 173 8.58 -24.08 -6.50
N ARG A 174 8.21 -23.30 -5.48
CA ARG A 174 8.08 -21.83 -5.57
C ARG A 174 9.39 -21.11 -5.84
N LYS A 175 10.51 -21.68 -5.41
CA LYS A 175 11.83 -21.09 -5.68
C LYS A 175 12.14 -21.15 -7.18
N ALA A 176 11.86 -22.28 -7.81
CA ALA A 176 12.01 -22.43 -9.26
C ALA A 176 11.08 -21.49 -10.05
N LEU A 177 9.85 -21.25 -9.55
CA LEU A 177 8.95 -20.25 -10.16
C LEU A 177 9.55 -18.83 -10.15
N LEU A 178 10.11 -18.40 -9.01
CA LEU A 178 10.78 -17.10 -8.90
C LEU A 178 12.04 -17.01 -9.77
N GLU A 179 12.75 -18.11 -10.00
CA GLU A 179 13.92 -18.14 -10.89
C GLU A 179 13.53 -18.06 -12.38
N LEU A 180 12.38 -18.62 -12.78
CA LEU A 180 11.85 -18.50 -14.15
C LEU A 180 11.52 -17.04 -14.52
N GLU A 181 11.06 -16.26 -13.55
CA GLU A 181 10.69 -14.85 -13.74
C GLU A 181 11.84 -13.99 -14.29
N GLU A 182 13.08 -14.20 -13.83
CA GLU A 182 14.23 -13.43 -14.32
C GLU A 182 14.48 -13.63 -15.82
N GLN A 183 14.05 -14.77 -16.37
CA GLN A 183 14.17 -15.09 -17.79
C GLN A 183 13.05 -14.43 -18.60
N PHE A 184 11.80 -14.54 -18.16
CA PHE A 184 10.63 -13.96 -18.85
C PHE A 184 10.66 -12.43 -18.93
N ILE A 185 11.17 -11.76 -17.90
CA ILE A 185 11.30 -10.29 -17.88
C ILE A 185 12.31 -9.79 -18.93
N SER A 186 13.20 -10.64 -19.44
CA SER A 186 14.16 -10.24 -20.47
C SER A 186 13.63 -10.35 -21.91
N GLU A 187 12.64 -11.23 -22.17
CA GLU A 187 12.22 -11.57 -23.54
C GLU A 187 10.94 -10.85 -24.01
N ASP A 188 9.99 -10.52 -23.11
CA ASP A 188 8.69 -9.93 -23.47
C ASP A 188 8.60 -8.39 -23.35
N ILE A 189 9.72 -7.71 -23.07
CA ILE A 189 9.71 -6.26 -22.90
C ILE A 189 9.82 -5.56 -24.25
N THR A 190 8.69 -4.99 -24.70
CA THR A 190 8.72 -4.02 -25.79
C THR A 190 9.48 -2.78 -25.32
N SER A 191 10.71 -2.63 -25.84
CA SER A 191 11.61 -1.52 -25.50
C SER A 191 11.11 -0.18 -26.03
N SER A 192 11.62 0.90 -25.44
CA SER A 192 11.42 2.26 -25.94
C SER A 192 11.86 2.38 -27.41
N ARG A 193 11.01 2.96 -28.23
CA ARG A 193 11.22 3.14 -29.68
C ARG A 193 11.51 4.60 -30.03
N THR A 194 11.13 5.53 -29.15
CA THR A 194 11.31 6.97 -29.35
C THR A 194 11.98 7.62 -28.13
N PRO A 195 12.67 8.77 -28.30
CA PRO A 195 13.23 9.53 -27.19
C PRO A 195 12.18 9.97 -26.15
N VAL A 196 10.93 10.19 -26.57
CA VAL A 196 9.83 10.53 -25.66
C VAL A 196 9.46 9.32 -24.79
N GLU A 197 9.38 8.13 -25.38
CA GLU A 197 9.15 6.89 -24.63
C GLU A 197 10.28 6.62 -23.64
N GLU A 198 11.55 6.81 -24.03
CA GLU A 198 12.71 6.67 -23.13
C GLU A 198 12.64 7.58 -21.91
N LEU A 199 12.26 8.85 -22.10
CA LEU A 199 12.10 9.81 -21.01
C LEU A 199 10.95 9.43 -20.08
N ILE A 200 9.81 8.99 -20.64
CA ILE A 200 8.67 8.54 -19.83
C ILE A 200 9.05 7.30 -19.02
N VAL A 201 9.68 6.30 -19.65
CA VAL A 201 10.18 5.09 -18.97
C VAL A 201 11.13 5.46 -17.85
N SER A 202 12.09 6.36 -18.09
CA SER A 202 13.03 6.82 -17.06
C SER A 202 12.30 7.45 -15.86
N VAL A 203 11.33 8.35 -16.10
CA VAL A 203 10.53 8.97 -15.03
C VAL A 203 9.74 7.93 -14.27
N TRP A 204 9.08 7.01 -14.97
CA TRP A 204 8.28 5.95 -14.35
C TRP A 204 9.16 5.00 -13.54
N SER A 205 10.31 4.58 -14.07
CA SER A 205 11.27 3.74 -13.37
C SER A 205 11.77 4.36 -12.07
N GLN A 206 12.00 5.68 -12.05
CA GLN A 206 12.42 6.39 -10.85
C GLN A 206 11.28 6.51 -9.83
N VAL A 207 10.05 6.75 -10.28
CA VAL A 207 8.89 6.96 -9.38
C VAL A 207 8.34 5.64 -8.85
N LEU A 208 8.28 4.60 -9.69
CA LEU A 208 7.76 3.27 -9.38
C LEU A 208 8.84 2.34 -8.81
N GLY A 209 10.12 2.63 -9.04
CA GLY A 209 11.22 1.75 -8.61
C GLY A 209 11.50 0.56 -9.54
N ILE A 210 10.81 0.47 -10.69
CA ILE A 210 10.89 -0.65 -11.63
C ILE A 210 11.93 -0.38 -12.70
N LYS A 211 12.89 -1.30 -12.91
CA LYS A 211 14.00 -1.09 -13.87
C LYS A 211 13.60 -1.30 -15.33
N ASN A 212 12.69 -2.24 -15.58
CA ASN A 212 12.41 -2.75 -16.92
C ASN A 212 10.91 -2.57 -17.21
N ILE A 213 10.53 -1.40 -17.75
CA ILE A 213 9.13 -1.06 -18.05
C ILE A 213 8.92 -1.19 -19.57
N SER A 214 8.01 -2.07 -19.98
CA SER A 214 7.55 -2.14 -21.37
C SER A 214 6.79 -0.87 -21.75
N VAL A 215 6.94 -0.40 -22.99
CA VAL A 215 6.20 0.76 -23.48
C VAL A 215 4.68 0.54 -23.53
N GLN A 216 4.25 -0.71 -23.53
CA GLN A 216 2.84 -1.11 -23.52
C GLN A 216 2.30 -1.30 -22.09
N ALA A 217 3.16 -1.28 -21.08
CA ALA A 217 2.73 -1.46 -19.69
C ALA A 217 1.88 -0.28 -19.23
N SER A 218 0.71 -0.57 -18.65
CA SER A 218 -0.13 0.44 -18.03
C SER A 218 0.42 0.86 -16.67
N PHE A 219 0.54 2.17 -16.44
CA PHE A 219 1.04 2.77 -15.21
C PHE A 219 0.39 2.17 -13.95
N PHE A 220 -0.92 2.01 -13.98
CA PHE A 220 -1.70 1.55 -12.83
C PHE A 220 -1.59 0.04 -12.62
N GLU A 221 -1.37 -0.72 -13.69
CA GLU A 221 -1.17 -2.17 -13.60
C GLU A 221 0.20 -2.54 -13.04
N ILE A 222 1.21 -1.71 -13.28
CA ILE A 222 2.56 -1.87 -12.73
C ILE A 222 2.74 -1.18 -11.37
N GLY A 223 1.65 -0.89 -10.65
CA GLY A 223 1.69 -0.40 -9.28
C GLY A 223 1.59 1.11 -9.10
N GLY A 224 1.35 1.87 -10.16
CA GLY A 224 1.01 3.28 -10.08
C GLY A 224 -0.32 3.53 -9.36
N HIS A 225 -0.37 4.60 -8.58
CA HIS A 225 -1.60 5.08 -7.92
C HIS A 225 -1.63 6.61 -7.93
N SER A 226 -2.74 7.23 -7.51
CA SER A 226 -2.98 8.67 -7.71
C SER A 226 -1.87 9.60 -7.20
N LEU A 227 -1.25 9.29 -6.07
CA LEU A 227 -0.11 10.08 -5.56
C LEU A 227 1.14 9.96 -6.45
N LEU A 228 1.45 8.75 -6.94
CA LEU A 228 2.57 8.54 -7.88
C LEU A 228 2.25 9.15 -9.25
N ALA A 229 0.99 9.08 -9.67
CA ALA A 229 0.51 9.74 -10.88
C ALA A 229 0.78 11.25 -10.84
N THR A 230 0.46 11.93 -9.72
CA THR A 230 0.76 13.35 -9.54
C THR A 230 2.27 13.64 -9.63
N ARG A 231 3.12 12.79 -9.04
CA ARG A 231 4.59 12.93 -9.13
C ARG A 231 5.11 12.74 -10.55
N VAL A 232 4.65 11.71 -11.25
CA VAL A 232 5.01 11.45 -12.65
C VAL A 232 4.60 12.64 -13.52
N VAL A 233 3.35 13.08 -13.40
CA VAL A 233 2.80 14.19 -14.18
C VAL A 233 3.61 15.46 -13.93
N SER A 234 3.90 15.80 -12.67
CA SER A 234 4.71 16.98 -12.34
C SER A 234 6.10 16.93 -12.98
N ARG A 235 6.76 15.77 -12.99
CA ARG A 235 8.09 15.61 -13.61
C ARG A 235 8.02 15.68 -15.13
N LEU A 236 7.01 15.07 -15.75
CA LEU A 236 6.82 15.13 -17.20
C LEU A 236 6.49 16.55 -17.66
N GLN A 237 5.68 17.30 -16.91
CA GLN A 237 5.42 18.72 -17.18
C GLN A 237 6.73 19.53 -17.18
N GLU A 238 7.59 19.31 -16.19
CA GLU A 238 8.89 19.98 -16.08
C GLU A 238 9.84 19.61 -17.23
N ILE A 239 9.95 18.33 -17.59
CA ILE A 239 10.84 17.86 -18.66
C ILE A 239 10.39 18.37 -20.04
N PHE A 240 9.09 18.28 -20.32
CA PHE A 240 8.55 18.59 -21.64
C PHE A 240 8.06 20.04 -21.79
N GLN A 241 7.99 20.79 -20.69
CA GLN A 241 7.50 22.18 -20.66
C GLN A 241 6.10 22.32 -21.27
N ILE A 242 5.18 21.43 -20.85
CA ILE A 242 3.78 21.38 -21.30
C ILE A 242 2.80 21.32 -20.12
N GLU A 243 1.54 21.69 -20.36
CA GLU A 243 0.44 21.39 -19.44
C GLU A 243 -0.03 19.95 -19.66
N LEU A 244 0.12 19.11 -18.63
CA LEU A 244 -0.35 17.73 -18.64
C LEU A 244 -1.29 17.53 -17.45
N PRO A 245 -2.61 17.69 -17.59
CA PRO A 245 -3.54 17.40 -16.52
C PRO A 245 -3.35 15.96 -16.01
N VAL A 246 -3.47 15.72 -14.70
CA VAL A 246 -3.33 14.36 -14.13
C VAL A 246 -4.28 13.37 -14.81
N ARG A 247 -5.47 13.84 -15.21
CA ARG A 247 -6.45 13.07 -15.99
C ARG A 247 -5.86 12.43 -17.25
N GLU A 248 -4.91 13.07 -17.91
CA GLU A 248 -4.28 12.53 -19.13
C GLU A 248 -3.56 11.20 -18.84
N LEU A 249 -2.93 11.05 -17.67
CA LEU A 249 -2.31 9.77 -17.30
C LEU A 249 -3.35 8.66 -17.05
N PHE A 250 -4.56 9.03 -16.62
CA PHE A 250 -5.68 8.09 -16.46
C PHE A 250 -6.33 7.70 -17.79
N GLU A 251 -6.24 8.55 -18.81
CA GLU A 251 -6.76 8.25 -20.15
C GLU A 251 -5.73 7.52 -21.02
N TYR A 252 -4.47 7.95 -20.96
CA TYR A 252 -3.33 7.40 -21.71
C TYR A 252 -2.43 6.64 -20.75
N THR A 253 -2.91 5.48 -20.33
CA THR A 253 -2.32 4.76 -19.20
C THR A 253 -1.01 4.06 -19.51
N THR A 254 -0.63 3.90 -20.79
CA THR A 254 0.63 3.23 -21.20
C THR A 254 1.67 4.25 -21.64
N VAL A 255 2.96 3.90 -21.57
CA VAL A 255 4.04 4.77 -22.05
C VAL A 255 3.84 5.15 -23.53
N GLU A 256 3.48 4.19 -24.39
CA GLU A 256 3.23 4.44 -25.82
C GLU A 256 2.10 5.46 -26.02
N SER A 257 0.96 5.23 -25.36
CA SER A 257 -0.23 6.08 -25.54
C SER A 257 0.03 7.48 -24.98
N LEU A 258 0.74 7.58 -23.85
CA LEU A 258 1.15 8.85 -23.26
C LEU A 258 2.16 9.57 -24.14
N ALA A 259 3.14 8.88 -24.71
CA ALA A 259 4.14 9.48 -25.61
C ALA A 259 3.46 10.16 -26.82
N LYS A 260 2.54 9.45 -27.49
CA LYS A 260 1.73 10.01 -28.59
C LYS A 260 0.97 11.26 -28.16
N ARG A 261 0.41 11.24 -26.94
CA ARG A 261 -0.32 12.38 -26.39
C ARG A 261 0.59 13.58 -26.08
N LEU A 262 1.76 13.35 -25.47
CA LEU A 262 2.73 14.42 -25.20
C LEU A 262 3.22 15.07 -26.50
N GLU A 263 3.44 14.28 -27.56
CA GLU A 263 3.81 14.83 -28.87
C GLU A 263 2.72 15.71 -29.49
N GLN A 264 1.44 15.34 -29.33
CA GLN A 264 0.32 16.18 -29.76
C GLN A 264 0.26 17.48 -28.96
N LEU A 265 0.41 17.41 -27.64
CA LEU A 265 0.39 18.58 -26.76
C LEU A 265 1.57 19.53 -27.05
N ARG A 266 2.75 18.99 -27.40
CA ARG A 266 3.91 19.79 -27.83
C ARG A 266 3.71 20.52 -29.15
N LYS A 267 2.84 20.01 -30.03
CA LYS A 267 2.50 20.63 -31.33
C LYS A 267 1.37 21.68 -31.21
N GLY A 268 0.62 21.69 -30.11
CA GLY A 268 -0.46 22.65 -29.87
C GLY A 268 0.04 23.92 -29.19
N ASP A 269 -0.39 25.09 -29.67
CA ASP A 269 0.01 26.43 -29.21
C ASP A 269 -0.41 26.80 -27.78
N LYS A 270 -1.03 25.90 -27.01
CA LYS A 270 -1.43 26.19 -25.62
C LYS A 270 -0.36 25.73 -24.63
N LYS A 271 0.78 26.41 -24.66
CA LYS A 271 1.66 26.48 -23.48
C LYS A 271 0.95 27.30 -22.42
N ARG A 272 0.38 26.65 -21.41
CA ARG A 272 0.08 27.36 -20.18
C ARG A 272 1.40 27.60 -19.47
N GLU A 273 1.84 28.86 -19.50
CA GLU A 273 2.75 29.34 -18.48
C GLU A 273 1.96 29.32 -17.16
N ILE A 274 2.00 28.20 -16.44
CA ILE A 274 1.80 28.27 -14.99
C ILE A 274 3.14 28.83 -14.51
N PRO A 275 3.22 30.14 -14.18
CA PRO A 275 4.46 30.68 -13.69
C PRO A 275 4.90 29.82 -12.49
N PRO A 276 6.20 29.47 -12.41
CA PRO A 276 6.69 28.70 -11.28
C PRO A 276 6.28 29.39 -9.97
N LEU A 277 6.04 28.60 -8.93
CA LEU A 277 5.81 29.14 -7.60
C LEU A 277 7.10 29.85 -7.14
N ILE A 278 7.14 31.15 -7.36
CA ILE A 278 8.22 32.00 -6.90
C ILE A 278 7.90 32.53 -5.50
N PRO A 279 8.90 32.69 -4.62
CA PRO A 279 8.72 33.45 -3.40
C PRO A 279 8.15 34.83 -3.73
N MET A 280 7.03 35.18 -3.13
CA MET A 280 6.38 36.46 -3.32
C MET A 280 6.81 37.41 -2.20
N GLU A 281 7.17 38.66 -2.53
CA GLU A 281 7.29 39.71 -1.52
C GLU A 281 5.92 39.92 -0.88
N ARG A 282 5.86 39.76 0.44
CA ARG A 282 4.61 39.83 1.19
C ARG A 282 4.27 41.29 1.44
N GLY A 283 3.10 41.72 0.98
CA GLY A 283 2.49 42.97 1.41
C GLY A 283 1.88 42.84 2.81
N GLU A 284 1.30 43.95 3.29
CA GLU A 284 0.65 44.01 4.61
C GLU A 284 -0.58 43.09 4.72
N ALA A 285 -1.22 42.76 3.59
CA ALA A 285 -2.41 41.92 3.53
C ALA A 285 -2.20 40.71 2.61
N ILE A 286 -2.08 39.51 3.21
CA ILE A 286 -1.95 38.26 2.45
C ILE A 286 -3.36 37.68 2.26
N PRO A 287 -3.86 37.51 1.04
CA PRO A 287 -5.21 36.99 0.81
C PRO A 287 -5.29 35.52 1.25
N LEU A 288 -6.48 35.08 1.69
CA LEU A 288 -6.76 33.67 1.91
C LEU A 288 -6.81 32.93 0.57
N SER A 289 -6.31 31.70 0.55
CA SER A 289 -6.62 30.75 -0.52
C SER A 289 -8.13 30.47 -0.57
N TYR A 290 -8.64 30.04 -1.73
CA TYR A 290 -10.06 29.69 -1.89
C TYR A 290 -10.55 28.65 -0.87
N ALA A 291 -9.70 27.69 -0.49
CA ALA A 291 -10.04 26.70 0.53
C ALA A 291 -10.15 27.32 1.93
N GLN A 292 -9.24 28.23 2.28
CA GLN A 292 -9.28 28.98 3.54
C GLN A 292 -10.50 29.90 3.58
N GLN A 293 -10.84 30.60 2.50
CA GLN A 293 -12.04 31.48 2.44
C GLN A 293 -13.31 30.70 2.76
N ARG A 294 -13.46 29.49 2.21
CA ARG A 294 -14.60 28.62 2.52
C ARG A 294 -14.69 28.27 4.00
N LEU A 295 -13.56 27.88 4.60
CA LEU A 295 -13.52 27.51 6.03
C LEU A 295 -13.79 28.73 6.92
N TRP A 296 -13.20 29.88 6.59
CA TRP A 296 -13.45 31.14 7.31
C TRP A 296 -14.93 31.53 7.25
N PHE A 297 -15.56 31.45 6.08
CA PHE A 297 -16.99 31.71 5.96
C PHE A 297 -17.84 30.80 6.84
N ILE A 298 -17.52 29.50 6.89
CA ILE A 298 -18.24 28.54 7.74
C ILE A 298 -18.06 28.88 9.22
N ASP A 299 -16.84 29.26 9.64
CA ASP A 299 -16.55 29.69 11.01
C ASP A 299 -17.33 30.97 11.38
N GLN A 300 -17.39 31.96 10.49
CA GLN A 300 -18.22 33.17 10.71
C GLN A 300 -19.72 32.87 10.74
N PHE A 301 -20.19 31.92 9.93
CA PHE A 301 -21.60 31.52 9.86
C PHE A 301 -22.03 30.67 11.06
N THR A 302 -21.12 29.87 11.63
CA THR A 302 -21.38 29.05 12.82
C THR A 302 -20.22 29.15 13.80
N PRO A 303 -20.12 30.27 14.54
CA PRO A 303 -19.02 30.50 15.47
C PRO A 303 -18.95 29.42 16.56
N ASN A 304 -17.73 29.10 17.01
CA ASN A 304 -17.44 28.09 18.04
C ASN A 304 -17.87 26.65 17.67
N SER A 305 -18.00 26.35 16.38
CA SER A 305 -18.27 24.99 15.92
C SER A 305 -17.01 24.12 15.92
N ALA A 306 -17.10 22.92 16.48
CA ALA A 306 -16.03 21.93 16.45
C ALA A 306 -15.98 21.10 15.15
N LEU A 307 -16.86 21.36 14.17
CA LEU A 307 -17.04 20.52 12.97
C LEU A 307 -15.76 20.30 12.16
N TYR A 308 -14.84 21.28 12.16
CA TYR A 308 -13.60 21.24 11.40
C TYR A 308 -12.35 21.05 12.29
N ASN A 309 -12.52 20.73 13.57
CA ASN A 309 -11.41 20.37 14.43
C ASN A 309 -10.86 19.00 14.02
N MET A 310 -9.53 18.87 13.95
CA MET A 310 -8.84 17.63 13.61
C MET A 310 -8.03 17.13 14.82
N PRO A 311 -8.66 16.59 15.87
CA PRO A 311 -7.94 16.11 17.04
C PRO A 311 -7.13 14.86 16.68
N MET A 312 -5.84 14.87 17.00
CA MET A 312 -4.98 13.69 16.94
C MET A 312 -4.55 13.31 18.35
N VAL A 313 -4.66 12.02 18.69
CA VAL A 313 -4.24 11.49 19.99
C VAL A 313 -3.16 10.43 19.74
N CYS A 314 -2.00 10.62 20.36
CA CYS A 314 -0.90 9.67 20.31
C CYS A 314 -0.57 9.19 21.72
N ARG A 315 -0.43 7.87 21.90
CA ARG A 315 0.06 7.27 23.15
C ARG A 315 1.55 6.98 23.01
N LEU A 316 2.36 7.71 23.75
CA LEU A 316 3.80 7.50 23.83
C LEU A 316 4.12 6.54 24.99
N THR A 317 4.92 5.50 24.73
CA THR A 317 5.34 4.50 25.74
C THR A 317 6.85 4.33 25.73
N GLY A 318 7.47 4.20 26.90
CA GLY A 318 8.91 4.05 27.07
C GLY A 318 9.55 5.31 27.66
N ASN A 319 10.86 5.43 27.51
CA ASN A 319 11.64 6.55 28.04
C ASN A 319 11.66 7.69 27.01
N TRP A 320 10.80 8.68 27.18
CA TRP A 320 10.79 9.90 26.39
C TRP A 320 11.25 11.09 27.24
N LEU A 321 11.84 12.08 26.58
CA LEU A 321 12.32 13.32 27.20
C LEU A 321 11.32 14.42 26.86
N LEU A 322 10.70 15.01 27.87
CA LEU A 322 9.70 16.06 27.70
C LEU A 322 10.30 17.26 26.98
N GLU A 323 11.52 17.63 27.32
CA GLU A 323 12.24 18.77 26.76
C GLU A 323 12.50 18.57 25.26
N ALA A 324 12.80 17.33 24.83
CA ALA A 324 13.01 17.00 23.43
C ALA A 324 11.70 17.08 22.63
N LEU A 325 10.58 16.63 23.23
CA LEU A 325 9.26 16.71 22.62
C LEU A 325 8.83 18.19 22.45
N GLU A 326 9.01 18.99 23.49
CA GLU A 326 8.70 20.42 23.49
C GLU A 326 9.57 21.19 22.48
N THR A 327 10.87 20.86 22.43
CA THR A 327 11.78 21.43 21.42
C THR A 327 11.34 21.07 20.01
N GLY A 328 11.04 19.79 19.75
CA GLY A 328 10.59 19.33 18.44
C GLY A 328 9.26 19.98 18.01
N TRP A 329 8.33 20.14 18.95
CA TRP A 329 7.06 20.82 18.71
C TRP A 329 7.26 22.28 18.33
N ASN A 330 8.10 23.00 19.07
CA ASN A 330 8.41 24.40 18.80
C ASN A 330 9.15 24.60 17.47
N GLN A 331 10.06 23.68 17.09
CA GLN A 331 10.70 23.71 15.78
C GLN A 331 9.68 23.56 14.63
N LEU A 332 8.62 22.76 14.81
CA LEU A 332 7.55 22.67 13.83
C LEU A 332 6.77 23.99 13.71
N ILE A 333 6.43 24.63 14.85
CA ILE A 333 5.73 25.92 14.87
C ILE A 333 6.58 27.00 14.20
N GLU A 334 7.87 27.08 14.53
CA GLU A 334 8.80 28.05 13.93
C GLU A 334 8.88 27.86 12.41
N ARG A 335 9.10 26.62 11.96
CA ARG A 335 9.25 26.24 10.55
C ARG A 335 7.99 26.48 9.72
N HIS A 336 6.81 26.19 10.26
CA HIS A 336 5.56 26.18 9.51
C HIS A 336 4.68 27.39 9.86
N GLU A 337 4.69 28.39 8.98
CA GLU A 337 3.89 29.62 9.13
C GLU A 337 2.39 29.38 9.33
N SER A 338 1.86 28.31 8.73
CA SER A 338 0.45 27.93 8.89
C SER A 338 0.07 27.66 10.34
N LEU A 339 1.01 27.20 11.18
CA LEU A 339 0.79 26.98 12.62
C LEU A 339 0.81 28.28 13.43
N ARG A 340 1.22 29.38 12.79
CA ARG A 340 1.32 30.74 13.36
C ARG A 340 0.43 31.74 12.64
N THR A 341 -0.48 31.26 11.79
CA THR A 341 -1.35 32.12 10.98
C THR A 341 -2.67 32.32 11.69
N VAL A 342 -3.03 33.58 11.90
CA VAL A 342 -4.38 33.98 12.32
C VAL A 342 -5.12 34.59 11.12
N PHE A 343 -6.45 34.49 11.13
CA PHE A 343 -7.31 35.08 10.10
C PHE A 343 -8.01 36.30 10.69
N GLN A 344 -7.89 37.45 10.03
CA GLN A 344 -8.54 38.69 10.44
C GLN A 344 -9.35 39.27 9.29
N GLU A 345 -10.32 40.12 9.61
CA GLU A 345 -11.04 40.90 8.63
C GLU A 345 -10.45 42.31 8.55
N VAL A 346 -9.98 42.72 7.38
CA VAL A 346 -9.47 44.07 7.11
C VAL A 346 -10.26 44.63 5.93
N ASN A 347 -10.94 45.76 6.14
CA ASN A 347 -11.78 46.42 5.13
C ASN A 347 -12.83 45.49 4.47
N GLY A 348 -13.47 44.61 5.26
CA GLY A 348 -14.48 43.70 4.74
C GLY A 348 -13.94 42.48 4.00
N GLN A 349 -12.62 42.23 4.04
CA GLN A 349 -11.98 41.10 3.39
C GLN A 349 -11.19 40.28 4.41
N PRO A 350 -11.29 38.94 4.39
CA PRO A 350 -10.46 38.11 5.23
C PRO A 350 -9.02 38.12 4.70
N VAL A 351 -8.07 38.25 5.63
CA VAL A 351 -6.63 38.24 5.36
C VAL A 351 -5.91 37.28 6.31
N GLN A 352 -4.79 36.72 5.85
CA GLN A 352 -3.87 35.94 6.67
C GLN A 352 -2.89 36.91 7.33
N GLN A 353 -2.77 36.81 8.66
CA GLN A 353 -1.72 37.47 9.43
C GLN A 353 -0.83 36.40 10.04
N ILE A 354 0.44 36.39 9.65
CA ILE A 354 1.42 35.42 10.11
C ILE A 354 2.14 36.02 11.31
N GLU A 355 1.86 35.50 12.49
CA GLU A 355 2.49 35.95 13.73
C GLU A 355 3.96 35.52 13.79
N PRO A 356 4.84 36.33 14.41
CA PRO A 356 6.21 35.91 14.64
C PRO A 356 6.24 34.64 15.50
N TYR A 357 7.31 33.86 15.36
CA TYR A 357 7.49 32.69 16.21
C TYR A 357 7.60 33.12 17.68
N ALA A 358 6.83 32.43 18.53
CA ALA A 358 6.90 32.53 19.98
C ALA A 358 6.87 31.10 20.54
N PHE A 359 7.75 30.85 21.52
CA PHE A 359 7.84 29.55 22.16
C PHE A 359 6.53 29.21 22.89
N GLN A 360 6.04 27.97 22.71
CA GLN A 360 4.84 27.43 23.32
C GLN A 360 5.19 26.22 24.17
N SER A 361 4.87 26.27 25.46
CA SER A 361 5.03 25.10 26.32
C SER A 361 3.97 24.04 26.03
N ILE A 362 4.36 22.77 26.09
CA ILE A 362 3.39 21.68 25.99
C ILE A 362 2.53 21.68 27.27
N PRO A 363 1.19 21.53 27.17
CA PRO A 363 0.28 21.53 28.32
C PRO A 363 0.56 20.49 29.40
#